data_AF-A0A8S3B711-F1
#
_entry.id   AF-A0A8S3B711-F1
#
_cell.length_a   1.000
_cell.length_b   1.000
_cell.length_c   1.000
_cell.angle_alpha   90.00
_cell.angle_beta   90.00
_cell.angle_gamma   90.00
#
_symmetry.space_group_name_H-M   'P 1'
#
loop_
_entity.id
_entity.type
_entity.pdbx_description
1 polymer ?
#
loop_
_entity_poly.entity_id
_entity_poly.type
_entity_poly.pdbx_seq_one_letter_code
_entity_poly.pdbx_strand_id
1 'polypeptide(L)'
;TQEQDKLTTSLYRKPTHAGLYMLWDSSQNRRYKLSLIKTLVIRIYRICSSKEIVTQELHLLRTTLTNNGYPPHIIKRGISEGEILIKTMSHTKKDAVWFFCKTHSEYRRRREAVQRREIALNQLLQQSTLTIYSIA
;
A
#
# COMPACT_ATOMS: atom_id res chain seq x y z
N THR A 1 36.07 -21.96 10.86
CA THR A 1 36.39 -21.39 9.53
C THR A 1 35.31 -20.38 9.21
N GLN A 2 35.59 -19.08 9.26
CA GLN A 2 34.59 -18.06 8.92
C GLN A 2 34.55 -17.91 7.40
N GLU A 3 33.68 -18.69 6.77
CA GLU A 3 33.29 -18.48 5.38
C GLU A 3 32.41 -17.23 5.34
N GLN A 4 32.63 -16.34 4.37
CA GLN A 4 31.91 -15.08 4.22
C GLN A 4 30.45 -15.37 3.83
N ASP A 5 29.62 -15.69 4.82
CA ASP A 5 28.28 -16.20 4.60
C ASP A 5 27.32 -15.06 4.25
N LYS A 6 27.19 -14.80 2.94
CA LYS A 6 26.31 -13.75 2.43
C LYS A 6 24.86 -14.19 2.56
N LEU A 7 24.19 -13.70 3.61
CA LEU A 7 22.77 -13.94 3.85
C LEU A 7 21.94 -13.61 2.60
N THR A 8 21.32 -14.65 2.02
CA THR A 8 20.42 -14.51 0.87
C THR A 8 18.98 -14.51 1.36
N THR A 9 18.27 -13.41 1.13
CA THR A 9 16.86 -13.25 1.51
C THR A 9 15.95 -13.33 0.29
N SER A 10 14.78 -13.94 0.48
CA SER A 10 13.74 -14.12 -0.54
C SER A 10 12.34 -13.90 0.06
N LEU A 11 11.32 -13.78 -0.80
CA LEU A 11 9.96 -13.46 -0.36
C LEU A 11 9.22 -14.73 0.06
N TYR A 12 9.14 -14.94 1.38
CA TYR A 12 8.42 -16.08 1.93
C TYR A 12 6.89 -15.95 1.75
N ARG A 13 6.26 -17.00 1.23
CA ARG A 13 4.80 -17.16 1.10
C ARG A 13 4.34 -18.26 2.03
N LYS A 14 3.29 -17.99 2.80
CA LYS A 14 2.66 -19.00 3.66
C LYS A 14 2.01 -20.09 2.78
N PRO A 15 1.91 -21.34 3.26
CA PRO A 15 1.22 -22.40 2.52
C PRO A 15 -0.24 -22.06 2.17
N THR A 16 -0.89 -21.21 2.97
CA THR A 16 -2.26 -20.74 2.76
C THR A 16 -2.37 -19.55 1.80
N HIS A 17 -1.27 -19.09 1.21
CA HIS A 17 -1.27 -17.92 0.33
C HIS A 17 -1.90 -18.26 -1.04
N ALA A 18 -3.16 -17.92 -1.22
CA ALA A 18 -3.92 -18.20 -2.46
C ALA A 18 -3.54 -17.31 -3.67
N GLY A 19 -2.73 -16.27 -3.50
CA GLY A 19 -2.40 -15.33 -4.59
C GLY A 19 -3.56 -14.41 -5.01
N LEU A 20 -4.60 -14.32 -4.18
CA LEU A 20 -5.71 -13.41 -4.40
C LEU A 20 -5.35 -12.00 -3.91
N TYR A 21 -5.47 -11.02 -4.81
CA TYR A 21 -5.33 -9.61 -4.51
C TYR A 21 -6.64 -8.87 -4.84
N MET A 22 -6.63 -7.53 -4.78
CA MET A 22 -7.77 -6.73 -5.24
C MET A 22 -8.02 -7.00 -6.72
N LEU A 23 -9.15 -7.62 -7.06
CA LEU A 23 -9.53 -7.89 -8.45
C LEU A 23 -9.63 -6.61 -9.27
N TRP A 24 -9.24 -6.68 -10.55
CA TRP A 24 -9.34 -5.54 -11.45
C TRP A 24 -10.77 -5.04 -11.64
N ASP A 25 -11.75 -5.94 -11.64
CA ASP A 25 -13.17 -5.63 -11.84
C ASP A 25 -13.89 -5.14 -10.57
N SER A 26 -13.21 -5.14 -9.41
CA SER A 26 -13.81 -4.60 -8.20
C SER A 26 -14.16 -3.12 -8.35
N SER A 27 -15.18 -2.64 -7.64
CA SER A 27 -15.57 -1.20 -7.63
C SER A 27 -14.52 -0.27 -6.99
N GLN A 28 -13.41 -0.83 -6.50
CA GLN A 28 -12.37 -0.06 -5.83
C GLN A 28 -11.65 0.88 -6.80
N ASN A 29 -11.34 2.08 -6.29
CA ASN A 29 -10.69 3.12 -7.08
C ASN A 29 -9.35 2.62 -7.68
N ARG A 30 -9.15 2.90 -8.97
CA ARG A 30 -7.94 2.55 -9.74
C ARG A 30 -6.64 2.98 -9.05
N ARG A 31 -6.67 4.08 -8.28
CA ARG A 31 -5.51 4.54 -7.52
C ARG A 31 -5.01 3.49 -6.51
N TYR A 32 -5.92 2.83 -5.79
CA TYR A 32 -5.54 1.78 -4.83
C TYR A 32 -4.98 0.54 -5.54
N LYS A 33 -5.56 0.16 -6.68
CA LYS A 33 -5.09 -0.95 -7.52
C LYS A 33 -3.68 -0.68 -8.08
N LEU A 34 -3.39 0.54 -8.50
CA LEU A 34 -2.05 0.94 -8.92
C LEU A 34 -1.06 0.97 -7.75
N SER A 35 -1.47 1.52 -6.60
CA SER A 35 -0.64 1.55 -5.39
C SER A 35 -0.33 0.16 -4.87
N LEU A 36 -1.23 -0.80 -5.02
CA LEU A 36 -0.99 -2.22 -4.71
C LEU A 36 0.21 -2.74 -5.51
N ILE A 37 0.20 -2.58 -6.84
CA ILE A 37 1.29 -3.06 -7.71
C ILE A 37 2.62 -2.44 -7.27
N LYS A 38 2.66 -1.12 -7.06
CA LYS A 38 3.86 -0.40 -6.59
C LYS A 38 4.37 -0.95 -5.27
N THR A 39 3.47 -1.18 -4.32
CA THR A 39 3.82 -1.68 -2.98
C THR A 39 4.40 -3.09 -3.06
N LEU A 40 3.84 -3.96 -3.89
CA LEU A 40 4.36 -5.32 -4.10
C LEU A 40 5.76 -5.28 -4.73
N VAL A 41 5.97 -4.42 -5.74
CA VAL A 41 7.28 -4.23 -6.38
C VAL A 41 8.32 -3.70 -5.39
N ILE A 42 7.99 -2.62 -4.65
CA ILE A 42 8.86 -2.05 -3.62
C ILE A 42 9.22 -3.11 -2.57
N ARG A 43 8.26 -3.94 -2.16
CA ARG A 43 8.49 -5.04 -1.22
C ARG A 43 9.47 -6.09 -1.78
N ILE A 44 9.32 -6.50 -3.04
CA ILE A 44 10.23 -7.45 -3.70
C ILE A 44 11.67 -6.92 -3.65
N TYR A 45 11.90 -5.68 -4.09
CA TYR A 45 13.24 -5.09 -4.09
C TYR A 45 13.83 -4.84 -2.70
N ARG A 46 12.98 -4.63 -1.69
CA ARG A 46 13.44 -4.43 -0.31
C ARG A 46 13.84 -5.74 0.38
N ILE A 47 13.15 -6.82 0.07
CA ILE A 47 13.34 -8.12 0.74
C ILE A 47 14.35 -8.97 0.00
N CYS A 48 14.36 -8.99 -1.33
CA CYS A 48 15.21 -9.93 -2.07
C CYS A 48 16.65 -9.40 -2.21
N SER A 49 17.65 -10.22 -1.89
CA SER A 49 19.07 -9.80 -1.97
C SER A 49 19.68 -9.91 -3.37
N SER A 50 19.24 -10.89 -4.16
CA SER A 50 19.81 -11.20 -5.48
C SER A 50 18.91 -10.70 -6.60
N LYS A 51 19.52 -10.27 -7.70
CA LYS A 51 18.81 -9.78 -8.90
C LYS A 51 18.01 -10.90 -9.54
N GLU A 52 18.54 -12.12 -9.54
CA GLU A 52 17.90 -13.32 -10.08
C GLU A 52 16.59 -13.59 -9.34
N ILE A 53 16.62 -13.58 -7.99
CA ILE A 53 15.43 -13.73 -7.16
C ILE A 53 14.41 -12.63 -7.45
N VAL A 54 14.86 -11.37 -7.56
CA VAL A 54 13.96 -10.24 -7.91
C VAL A 54 13.28 -10.48 -9.26
N THR A 55 14.01 -10.95 -10.28
CA THR A 55 13.41 -11.20 -11.59
C THR A 55 12.36 -12.32 -11.56
N GLN A 56 12.62 -13.39 -10.81
CA GLN A 56 11.67 -14.49 -10.60
C GLN A 56 10.42 -13.99 -9.88
N GLU A 57 10.60 -13.20 -8.82
CA GLU A 57 9.50 -12.62 -8.04
C GLU A 57 8.65 -11.64 -8.86
N LEU A 58 9.28 -10.81 -9.70
CA LEU A 58 8.56 -9.92 -10.61
C LEU A 58 7.80 -10.69 -11.70
N HIS A 59 8.34 -11.81 -12.18
CA HIS A 59 7.63 -12.68 -13.12
C HIS A 59 6.39 -13.29 -12.45
N LEU A 60 6.54 -13.86 -11.25
CA LEU A 60 5.44 -14.41 -10.48
C LEU A 60 4.37 -13.36 -10.15
N LEU A 61 4.79 -12.12 -9.83
CA LEU A 61 3.88 -11.00 -9.63
C LEU A 61 3.07 -10.68 -10.88
N ARG A 62 3.69 -10.66 -12.07
CA ARG A 62 2.98 -10.44 -13.34
C ARG A 62 1.93 -11.51 -13.59
N THR A 63 2.28 -12.78 -13.40
CA THR A 63 1.34 -13.91 -13.56
C THR A 63 0.19 -13.79 -12.57
N THR A 64 0.50 -13.50 -11.30
CA THR A 64 -0.53 -13.35 -10.26
C THR A 64 -1.48 -12.19 -10.58
N LEU A 65 -0.97 -11.02 -10.99
CA LEU A 65 -1.82 -9.88 -11.34
C LEU A 65 -2.66 -10.13 -12.60
N THR A 66 -2.11 -10.86 -13.58
CA THR A 66 -2.86 -11.29 -14.78
C THR A 66 -4.04 -12.18 -14.38
N ASN A 67 -3.81 -13.14 -13.47
CA ASN A 67 -4.87 -14.00 -12.92
C ASN A 67 -5.93 -13.22 -12.12
N ASN A 68 -5.56 -12.08 -11.52
CA ASN A 68 -6.48 -11.17 -10.85
C ASN A 68 -7.20 -10.19 -11.81
N GLY A 69 -7.03 -10.38 -13.14
CA GLY A 69 -7.73 -9.63 -14.19
C GLY A 69 -7.09 -8.30 -14.59
N TYR A 70 -5.86 -8.01 -14.17
CA TYR A 70 -5.23 -6.73 -14.49
C TYR A 70 -4.80 -6.64 -15.97
N PRO A 71 -5.07 -5.53 -16.67
CA PRO A 71 -4.60 -5.34 -18.04
C PRO A 71 -3.06 -5.30 -18.13
N PRO A 72 -2.44 -5.93 -19.15
CA PRO A 72 -0.98 -6.01 -19.27
C PRO A 72 -0.26 -4.66 -19.25
N HIS A 73 -0.85 -3.64 -19.89
CA HIS A 73 -0.29 -2.29 -19.92
C HIS A 73 -0.27 -1.63 -18.53
N ILE A 74 -1.28 -1.90 -17.69
CA ILE A 74 -1.34 -1.42 -16.31
C ILE A 74 -0.29 -2.12 -15.45
N ILE A 75 -0.13 -3.44 -15.61
CA ILE A 75 0.89 -4.21 -14.89
C ILE A 75 2.28 -3.68 -15.25
N LYS A 76 2.59 -3.54 -16.54
CA LYS A 76 3.88 -3.03 -17.03
C LYS A 76 4.16 -1.65 -16.44
N ARG A 77 3.20 -0.73 -16.55
CA ARG A 77 3.30 0.63 -16.00
C ARG A 77 3.53 0.63 -14.49
N GLY A 78 2.74 -0.13 -13.74
CA GLY A 78 2.84 -0.20 -12.28
C GLY A 78 4.19 -0.75 -11.80
N ILE A 79 4.74 -1.75 -12.52
CA ILE A 79 6.07 -2.28 -12.25
C ILE A 79 7.15 -1.24 -12.52
N SER A 80 7.14 -0.61 -13.70
CA SER A 80 8.10 0.45 -14.02
C SER A 80 8.04 1.62 -13.04
N GLU A 81 6.84 2.06 -12.65
CA GLU A 81 6.67 3.10 -11.63
C GLU A 81 7.23 2.66 -10.27
N GLY A 82 7.01 1.41 -9.84
CA GLY A 82 7.58 0.86 -8.61
C GLY A 82 9.11 0.77 -8.62
N GLU A 83 9.68 0.37 -9.75
CA GLU A 83 11.14 0.32 -9.96
C GLU A 83 11.78 1.72 -9.94
N ILE A 84 11.12 2.72 -10.51
CA ILE A 84 11.60 4.11 -10.43
C ILE A 84 11.56 4.57 -8.97
N LEU A 85 10.48 4.30 -8.24
CA LEU A 85 10.34 4.68 -6.84
C LEU A 85 11.42 4.08 -5.94
N ILE A 86 11.80 2.80 -6.13
CA ILE A 86 12.85 2.21 -5.29
C ILE A 86 14.23 2.82 -5.62
N LYS A 87 14.50 3.11 -6.90
CA LYS A 87 15.76 3.75 -7.33
C LYS A 87 15.88 5.16 -6.76
N THR A 88 14.81 5.96 -6.82
CA THR A 88 14.81 7.30 -6.22
C THR A 88 15.01 7.21 -4.71
N MET A 89 14.32 6.28 -4.02
CA MET A 89 14.48 6.08 -2.57
C MET A 89 15.89 5.65 -2.13
N SER A 90 16.65 4.95 -2.98
CA SER A 90 18.05 4.60 -2.67
C SER A 90 18.96 5.84 -2.61
N HIS A 91 18.71 6.86 -3.44
CA HIS A 91 19.37 8.16 -3.36
C HIS A 91 18.92 8.95 -2.12
N THR A 92 17.68 8.79 -1.70
CA THR A 92 17.06 9.51 -0.57
C THR A 92 17.10 8.73 0.76
N LYS A 93 18.04 7.79 0.94
CA LYS A 93 18.08 6.89 2.13
C LYS A 93 18.21 7.65 3.47
N LYS A 94 18.68 8.90 3.45
CA LYS A 94 18.74 9.80 4.61
C LYS A 94 17.40 10.49 4.95
N ASP A 95 16.48 10.66 4.00
CA ASP A 95 15.23 11.42 4.21
C ASP A 95 13.95 10.54 4.17
N ALA A 96 14.08 9.26 3.78
CA ALA A 96 12.94 8.36 3.59
C ALA A 96 12.20 7.93 4.87
N VAL A 97 12.88 7.90 6.02
CA VAL A 97 12.24 7.64 7.34
C VAL A 97 11.20 8.73 7.65
N TRP A 98 11.48 9.96 7.24
CA TRP A 98 10.59 11.12 7.42
C TRP A 98 9.31 11.03 6.58
N PHE A 99 9.39 10.52 5.34
CA PHE A 99 8.22 10.47 4.44
C PHE A 99 7.16 9.45 4.89
N PHE A 100 7.58 8.29 5.40
CA PHE A 100 6.66 7.27 5.96
C PHE A 100 6.00 7.76 7.25
N CYS A 101 6.74 8.46 8.12
CA CYS A 101 6.19 9.06 9.34
C CYS A 101 5.20 10.21 9.02
N LYS A 102 5.49 11.01 7.99
CA LYS A 102 4.64 12.13 7.57
C LYS A 102 3.31 11.67 6.96
N THR A 103 3.33 10.70 6.05
CA THR A 103 2.11 10.17 5.41
C THR A 103 1.16 9.50 6.40
N HIS A 104 1.66 8.76 7.39
CA HIS A 104 0.82 8.17 8.44
C HIS A 104 0.23 9.25 9.39
N SER A 105 1.00 10.27 9.75
CA SER A 105 0.53 11.39 10.60
C SER A 105 -0.55 12.24 9.93
N GLU A 106 -0.48 12.43 8.61
CA GLU A 106 -1.47 13.20 7.85
C GLU A 106 -2.75 12.40 7.63
N TYR A 107 -2.65 11.09 7.41
CA TYR A 107 -3.81 10.20 7.32
C TYR A 107 -4.57 10.10 8.66
N ARG A 108 -3.84 9.98 9.78
CA ARG A 108 -4.43 9.99 11.13
C ARG A 108 -5.16 11.31 11.39
N ARG A 109 -4.54 12.46 11.10
CA ARG A 109 -5.15 13.79 11.26
C ARG A 109 -6.41 13.97 10.40
N ARG A 110 -6.43 13.48 9.16
CA ARG A 110 -7.63 13.55 8.30
C ARG A 110 -8.79 12.73 8.84
N ARG A 111 -8.52 11.52 9.37
CA ARG A 111 -9.55 10.67 10.01
C ARG A 111 -10.11 11.32 11.26
N GLU A 112 -9.25 11.86 12.13
CA GLU A 112 -9.66 12.58 13.33
C GLU A 112 -10.50 13.83 13.01
N ALA A 113 -10.16 14.55 11.93
CA ALA A 113 -10.93 15.72 11.49
C ALA A 113 -12.35 15.35 11.01
N VAL A 114 -12.50 14.23 10.30
CA VAL A 114 -13.82 13.72 9.87
C VAL A 114 -14.64 13.27 11.09
N GLN A 115 -14.03 12.50 12.00
CA GLN A 115 -14.67 12.05 13.23
C GLN A 115 -15.15 13.23 14.09
N ARG A 116 -14.33 14.29 14.23
CA ARG A 116 -14.69 15.50 14.97
C ARG A 116 -15.87 16.25 14.36
N ARG A 117 -15.95 16.31 13.02
CA ARG A 117 -17.10 16.91 12.32
C ARG A 117 -18.38 16.13 12.56
N GLU A 118 -18.31 14.80 12.50
CA GLU A 118 -19.46 13.94 12.79
C GLU A 118 -19.94 14.08 14.24
N ILE A 119 -19.02 14.13 15.22
CA ILE A 119 -19.36 14.36 16.62
C ILE A 119 -20.03 15.73 16.82
N ALA A 120 -19.49 16.77 16.20
CA ALA A 120 -20.06 18.13 16.31
C ALA A 120 -21.46 18.22 15.68
N LEU A 121 -21.68 17.59 14.53
CA LEU A 121 -23.00 17.53 13.90
C LEU A 121 -24.01 16.77 14.78
N ASN A 122 -23.60 15.65 15.39
CA ASN A 122 -24.45 14.88 16.29
C ASN A 122 -24.80 15.66 17.57
N GLN A 123 -23.86 16.45 18.12
CA GLN A 123 -24.12 17.32 19.27
C GLN A 123 -25.09 18.45 18.94
N LEU A 124 -24.95 19.09 17.77
CA LEU A 124 -25.90 20.13 17.32
C LEU A 124 -27.30 19.56 17.12
N LEU A 125 -27.41 18.36 16.54
CA LEU A 125 -28.69 17.67 16.41
C LEU A 125 -29.30 17.37 17.79
N GLN A 126 -28.51 16.86 18.74
CA GLN A 126 -29.00 16.62 20.10
C GLN A 126 -29.46 17.91 20.79
N GLN A 127 -28.69 19.01 20.70
CA GLN A 127 -29.09 20.31 21.27
C GLN A 127 -30.40 20.83 20.66
N SER A 128 -30.56 20.71 19.34
CA SER A 128 -31.80 21.11 18.66
C SER A 128 -33.01 20.27 19.07
N THR A 129 -32.83 18.96 19.28
CA THR A 129 -33.92 18.11 19.78
C THR A 129 -34.31 18.50 21.20
N LEU A 130 -33.34 18.75 22.09
CA LEU A 130 -33.60 19.12 23.48
C LEU A 130 -34.28 20.49 23.61
N THR A 131 -33.95 21.47 22.75
CA THR A 131 -34.65 22.76 22.73
C THR A 131 -36.08 22.62 22.21
N ILE A 132 -36.33 21.77 21.21
CA ILE A 132 -37.70 21.48 20.73
C ILE A 132 -38.54 20.86 21.86
N TYR A 133 -38.00 19.87 22.59
CA TYR A 133 -38.71 19.22 23.70
C TYR A 133 -38.86 20.09 24.96
N SER A 134 -38.11 21.18 25.09
CA SER A 134 -38.20 22.11 26.23
C SER A 134 -39.17 23.27 25.99
N ILE A 135 -39.63 23.48 24.76
CA ILE A 135 -40.58 24.53 24.37
C ILE A 135 -42.02 23.96 24.26
N ALA A 136 -42.17 22.63 24.20
CA ALA A 136 -43.43 21.90 24.29
C ALA A 136 -43.81 21.61 25.75
#